data_AF-A0A5B0LJV5-F1
#
_entry.id   AF-A0A5B0LJV5-F1
#
_cell.length_a   1.000
_cell.length_b   1.000
_cell.length_c   1.000
_cell.angle_alpha   90.00
_cell.angle_beta   90.00
_cell.angle_gamma   90.00
#
_symmetry.space_group_name_H-M   'P 1'
#
loop_
_entity.id
_entity.type
_entity.pdbx_description
1 polymer ?
#
loop_
_entity_poly.entity_id
_entity_poly.type
_entity_poly.pdbx_seq_one_letter_code
_entity_poly.pdbx_strand_id
1 'polypeptide(L)'
;MILPILVNDSLSPLRWPETEPQITYRGHSATITSVAISSSPPRIYSASLDSVVLVWLLPPPEHKTYAPYDPRSLLASFVGHTDAMW
;
A
#
# COMPACT_ATOMS: atom_id res chain seq x y z
N MET A 1 35.60 2.24 14.38
CA MET A 1 36.38 2.60 15.57
C MET A 1 36.47 4.12 15.64
N ILE A 2 36.46 4.70 16.85
CA ILE A 2 36.55 6.13 17.25
C ILE A 2 35.35 7.08 16.96
N LEU A 3 34.37 6.97 17.87
CA LEU A 3 33.63 7.94 18.72
C LEU A 3 33.21 9.36 18.25
N PRO A 4 32.08 9.87 18.81
CA PRO A 4 31.30 11.01 18.30
C PRO A 4 31.76 12.36 18.89
N ILE A 5 31.42 13.47 18.21
CA ILE A 5 31.49 14.82 18.78
C ILE A 5 30.10 15.46 18.79
N LEU A 6 29.70 15.91 19.98
CA LEU A 6 28.47 16.64 20.25
C LEU A 6 28.55 18.04 19.63
N VAL A 7 27.61 18.36 18.74
CA VAL A 7 27.12 19.74 18.59
C VAL A 7 25.60 19.71 18.69
N ASN A 8 25.16 20.48 19.67
CA ASN A 8 23.80 20.71 20.11
C ASN A 8 23.06 21.59 19.10
N ASP A 9 22.16 20.99 18.32
CA ASP A 9 21.04 21.69 17.68
C ASP A 9 19.79 20.83 17.87
N SER A 10 18.73 21.42 18.39
CA SER A 10 17.57 20.71 18.93
C SER A 10 16.82 19.96 17.82
N LEU A 11 16.76 18.62 17.97
CA LEU A 11 15.93 17.64 17.22
C LEU A 11 16.43 17.26 15.80
N SER A 12 17.60 16.62 15.76
CA SER A 12 18.08 15.61 14.78
C SER A 12 17.43 15.52 13.38
N PRO A 13 18.14 15.89 12.29
CA PRO A 13 17.75 15.48 10.95
C PRO A 13 18.18 14.02 10.71
N LEU A 14 17.34 13.26 9.99
CA LEU A 14 17.56 11.88 9.49
C LEU A 14 17.09 10.69 10.35
N ARG A 15 16.13 10.87 11.27
CA ARG A 15 15.21 9.75 11.55
C ARG A 15 14.18 9.75 10.42
N TRP A 16 14.42 8.95 9.39
CA TRP A 16 13.35 8.62 8.44
C TRP A 16 12.15 8.19 9.27
N PRO A 17 10.96 8.81 9.09
CA PRO A 17 9.80 8.41 9.87
C PRO A 17 9.60 6.92 9.67
N GLU A 18 9.54 6.15 10.75
CA GLU A 18 9.10 4.76 10.71
C GLU A 18 7.71 4.78 10.07
N THR A 19 7.62 4.34 8.82
CA THR A 19 6.37 4.36 8.05
C THR A 19 5.53 3.17 8.48
N GLU A 20 4.56 3.42 9.35
CA GLU A 20 3.57 2.42 9.73
C GLU A 20 2.59 2.17 8.57
N PRO A 21 2.27 0.90 8.24
CA PRO A 21 1.31 0.59 7.18
C PRO A 21 -0.08 1.09 7.57
N GLN A 22 -0.61 2.04 6.81
CA GLN A 22 -1.92 2.64 7.07
C GLN A 22 -3.08 1.69 6.75
N ILE A 23 -2.95 0.87 5.70
CA ILE A 23 -3.99 -0.04 5.21
C ILE A 23 -3.37 -1.36 4.75
N THR A 24 -4.09 -2.46 5.00
CA THR A 24 -3.80 -3.77 4.44
C THR A 24 -4.99 -4.27 3.63
N TYR A 25 -4.83 -4.42 2.32
CA TYR A 25 -5.83 -5.07 1.45
C TYR A 25 -5.66 -6.58 1.47
N ARG A 26 -6.77 -7.31 1.64
CA ARG A 26 -6.79 -8.78 1.69
C ARG A 26 -7.86 -9.28 0.74
N GLY A 27 -7.48 -10.17 -0.19
CA GLY A 27 -8.42 -10.74 -1.15
C GLY A 27 -7.81 -11.70 -2.17
N HIS A 28 -6.54 -11.54 -2.51
CA HIS A 28 -5.85 -12.47 -3.41
C HIS A 28 -5.59 -13.82 -2.74
N SER A 29 -5.76 -14.90 -3.52
CA SER A 29 -5.50 -16.28 -3.08
C SER A 29 -4.10 -16.78 -3.49
N ALA A 30 -3.40 -16.02 -4.32
CA ALA A 30 -2.04 -16.30 -4.77
C ALA A 30 -1.15 -15.05 -4.71
N THR A 31 0.11 -15.21 -5.12
CA THR A 31 1.10 -14.14 -5.16
C THR A 31 0.68 -13.02 -6.11
N ILE A 32 0.73 -11.79 -5.60
CA ILE A 32 0.52 -10.56 -6.38
C ILE A 32 1.74 -10.34 -7.27
N THR A 33 1.51 -10.14 -8.57
CA THR A 33 2.56 -9.91 -9.56
C THR A 33 2.74 -8.44 -9.90
N SER A 34 1.66 -7.66 -9.82
CA SER A 34 1.68 -6.24 -10.21
C SER A 34 0.69 -5.42 -9.39
N VAL A 35 1.05 -4.17 -9.15
CA VAL A 35 0.21 -3.17 -8.45
C VAL A 35 0.30 -1.85 -9.19
N ALA A 36 -0.86 -1.24 -9.48
CA ALA A 36 -0.95 0.07 -10.12
C ALA A 36 -1.86 1.00 -9.32
N ILE A 37 -1.57 2.30 -9.33
CA ILE A 37 -2.35 3.31 -8.61
C ILE A 37 -2.83 4.36 -9.61
N SER A 38 -4.12 4.66 -9.60
CA SER A 38 -4.70 5.78 -10.33
C SER A 38 -5.09 6.89 -9.37
N SER A 39 -4.84 8.14 -9.76
CA SER A 39 -5.21 9.34 -9.01
C SER A 39 -6.58 9.91 -9.42
N SER A 40 -7.13 9.51 -10.57
CA SER A 40 -8.43 9.99 -11.07
C SER A 40 -9.14 8.93 -11.92
N PRO A 41 -10.12 8.18 -11.36
CA PRO A 41 -10.52 8.17 -9.95
C PRO A 41 -9.47 7.50 -9.03
N PRO A 42 -9.41 7.87 -7.74
CA PRO A 42 -8.43 7.36 -6.77
C PRO A 42 -8.66 5.87 -6.49
N ARG A 43 -7.83 5.01 -7.10
CA ARG A 43 -7.98 3.55 -7.07
C ARG A 43 -6.63 2.85 -7.05
N ILE A 44 -6.60 1.66 -6.48
CA ILE A 44 -5.47 0.74 -6.55
C ILE A 44 -5.92 -0.49 -7.31
N TYR A 45 -5.09 -0.99 -8.20
CA TYR A 45 -5.29 -2.22 -8.94
C TYR A 45 -4.21 -3.19 -8.50
N SER A 46 -4.58 -4.43 -8.17
CA SER A 46 -3.63 -5.49 -7.86
C SER A 46 -3.94 -6.71 -8.74
N ALA A 47 -2.92 -7.21 -9.43
CA ALA A 47 -3.00 -8.40 -10.27
C ALA A 47 -2.26 -9.55 -9.59
N SER A 48 -2.80 -10.76 -9.70
CA SER A 48 -2.23 -11.95 -9.03
C SER A 48 -2.26 -13.18 -9.91
N LEU A 49 -1.43 -14.17 -9.56
CA LEU A 49 -1.38 -15.49 -10.17
C LEU A 49 -2.65 -16.33 -9.94
N ASP A 50 -3.61 -15.82 -9.16
CA ASP A 50 -4.95 -16.40 -9.02
C ASP A 50 -5.87 -16.10 -10.22
N SER A 51 -5.32 -15.47 -11.28
CA SER A 51 -6.06 -15.03 -12.47
C SER A 51 -7.14 -13.98 -12.17
N VAL A 52 -7.00 -13.26 -11.05
CA VAL A 52 -7.88 -12.19 -10.61
C VAL A 52 -7.13 -10.86 -10.55
N VAL A 53 -7.77 -9.79 -11.02
CA VAL A 53 -7.38 -8.42 -10.73
C VAL A 53 -8.40 -7.82 -9.77
N LEU A 54 -7.94 -7.35 -8.61
CA LEU A 54 -8.78 -6.69 -7.61
C LEU A 54 -8.59 -5.18 -7.71
N VAL A 55 -9.71 -4.46 -7.62
CA VAL A 55 -9.74 -2.99 -7.61
C VAL A 55 -10.09 -2.54 -6.20
N TRP A 56 -9.22 -1.72 -5.61
CA TRP A 56 -9.39 -1.17 -4.29
C TRP A 56 -9.60 0.34 -4.34
N LEU A 57 -10.34 0.86 -3.36
CA LEU A 57 -10.47 2.29 -3.13
C LEU A 57 -9.20 2.83 -2.48
N LEU A 58 -8.60 3.89 -3.04
CA LEU A 58 -7.49 4.57 -2.39
C LEU A 58 -8.04 5.44 -1.24
N PRO A 59 -7.53 5.33 0.00
CA PRO A 59 -8.02 6.11 1.12
C PRO A 59 -7.74 7.61 0.94
N PRO A 60 -8.59 8.48 1.50
CA PRO A 60 -8.28 9.89 1.58
C PRO A 60 -7.05 10.14 2.49
N PRO A 61 -6.36 11.29 2.36
CA PRO A 61 -5.18 11.63 3.15
C PRO A 61 -5.44 11.64 4.67
N GLU A 62 -6.69 11.76 5.07
CA GLU A 62 -7.17 11.84 6.46
C GLU A 62 -7.35 10.46 7.12
N HIS A 63 -7.06 9.37 6.40
CA HIS A 63 -7.19 8.02 6.94
C HIS A 63 -6.23 7.81 8.11
N LYS A 64 -6.74 7.28 9.22
CA LYS A 64 -5.96 7.04 10.44
C LYS A 64 -5.25 5.69 10.36
N THR A 65 -4.03 5.60 10.89
CA THR A 65 -3.18 4.39 10.94
C THR A 65 -3.87 3.14 11.50
N TYR A 66 -4.94 3.30 12.28
CA TYR A 66 -5.68 2.21 12.93
C TYR A 66 -7.18 2.27 12.66
N ALA A 67 -7.59 2.85 11.53
CA ALA A 67 -8.99 2.80 11.15
C ALA A 67 -9.44 1.33 10.99
N PRO A 68 -10.68 0.99 11.41
CA PRO A 68 -11.20 -0.35 11.25
C PRO A 68 -11.21 -0.74 9.77
N TYR A 69 -10.96 -2.03 9.49
CA TYR A 69 -11.01 -2.58 8.15
C TYR A 69 -12.39 -2.32 7.52
N ASP A 70 -12.41 -1.62 6.38
CA ASP A 70 -13.63 -1.41 5.61
C ASP A 70 -13.71 -2.43 4.47
N PRO A 71 -14.65 -3.38 4.49
CA PRO A 71 -14.82 -4.35 3.41
C PRO A 71 -15.25 -3.70 2.09
N ARG A 72 -15.76 -2.46 2.13
CA ARG A 72 -16.12 -1.66 0.92
C ARG A 72 -14.90 -1.10 0.21
N SER A 73 -13.70 -1.32 0.75
CA SER A 73 -12.46 -1.01 0.07
C SER A 73 -12.29 -1.82 -1.21
N LEU A 74 -12.87 -3.02 -1.33
CA LEU A 74 -12.90 -3.78 -2.57
C LEU A 74 -14.04 -3.26 -3.47
N LEU A 75 -13.67 -2.65 -4.59
CA LEU A 75 -14.61 -2.06 -5.55
C LEU A 75 -15.03 -3.03 -6.65
N ALA A 76 -14.11 -3.87 -7.13
CA ALA A 76 -14.37 -4.81 -8.21
C ALA A 76 -13.36 -5.96 -8.22
N SER A 77 -13.77 -7.09 -8.81
CA SER A 77 -12.89 -8.20 -9.17
C SER A 77 -13.06 -8.52 -10.66
N PHE A 78 -11.94 -8.56 -11.38
CA PHE A 78 -11.89 -9.02 -12.76
C PHE A 78 -11.29 -10.42 -12.79
N VAL A 79 -12.09 -11.40 -13.19
CA VAL A 79 -11.72 -12.81 -13.19
C VAL A 79 -11.47 -13.27 -14.62
N GLY A 80 -10.45 -14.09 -14.82
CA GLY A 80 -10.19 -14.75 -16.11
C GLY A 80 -8.99 -14.19 -16.87
N HIS A 81 -8.09 -13.46 -16.20
CA HIS A 81 -6.80 -13.12 -16.80
C HIS A 81 -5.95 -14.40 -16.90
N THR A 82 -5.75 -14.86 -18.13
CA THR A 82 -4.96 -16.07 -18.45
C THR A 82 -3.49 -15.80 -18.70
N ASP A 83 -3.08 -14.53 -18.71
CA ASP A 83 -1.70 -14.12 -18.99
C ASP A 83 -1.12 -13.33 -17.82
N ALA A 84 0.19 -13.46 -17.61
CA ALA A 84 0.89 -12.77 -16.55
C ALA A 84 1.01 -11.29 -16.92
N MET A 85 0.38 -10.44 -16.11
CA MET A 85 0.46 -8.99 -16.25
C MET A 85 1.71 -8.51 -15.48
N TRP A 86 2.70 -8.00 -16.23
CA TRP A 86 3.98 -7.46 -15.73
C TRP A 86 4.00 -5.94 -15.89
#